data_AF-A0A520XNH1-F1
#
_entry.id   AF-A0A520XNH1-F1
#
_cell.length_a   1.000
_cell.length_b   1.000
_cell.length_c   1.000
_cell.angle_alpha   90.00
_cell.angle_beta   90.00
_cell.angle_gamma   90.00
#
_symmetry.space_group_name_H-M   'P 1'
#
loop_
_entity.id
_entity.type
_entity.pdbx_description
1 polymer ?
#
loop_
_entity_poly.entity_id
_entity_poly.type
_entity_poly.pdbx_seq_one_letter_code
_entity_poly.pdbx_strand_id
1 'polypeptide(L)'
;MTNQVGDRRPGAAHIAGLLALALFVSACGTSSTDTSTTSPATTVPDDAVQATTTTTTAPEDTYDGLPVGFTEDGYPYLGDPDAPVSLVEFSDYLCPFCRRHATETNPRLLEQYAASGLVRFVFSDFPLVDLHPTAPAGHAAALCVSEQGAARFWAIHTQLFDRQSEWASLGDNSEFLAGVAGDVGADLDAYQLCLDSGRTAVLVDERVAQARQLGFSGTPSFQILDHRTGEAYDLVGAQPVETFLAAIDAVIAGEEPADADQPADEPNLPFWASEEGLAPDPARPGYNLAGDAYRGNPDADLVVIEISDFQCPFCQRHALETQPPLDDLYVDTDRVMWVFKHLPLQIHPQALAAATAAECAGDQQAFWEMHDLLFERVADWSVAEPDTVLVGLARQLGLEEESFAACVGSRTALERVVEDIYDTSDIFGSTPTFVLLFDGSASVIDGAQPFEQFSAAFDDLLEE
;
A
#
# COMPACT_ATOMS: atom_id res chain seq x y z
N MET A 1 55.44 35.35 -33.23
CA MET A 1 55.13 35.27 -31.79
C MET A 1 53.70 34.78 -31.67
N THR A 2 53.54 33.48 -31.48
CA THR A 2 52.26 32.75 -31.38
C THR A 2 52.58 31.48 -30.61
N ASN A 3 51.94 31.27 -29.45
CA ASN A 3 52.17 30.08 -28.64
C ASN A 3 50.86 29.28 -28.49
N GLN A 4 50.92 28.05 -28.97
CA GLN A 4 50.00 26.94 -28.72
C GLN A 4 50.43 26.18 -27.45
N VAL A 5 49.48 25.70 -26.66
CA VAL A 5 49.50 24.45 -25.85
C VAL A 5 48.00 24.15 -25.57
N GLY A 6 47.42 22.96 -25.69
CA GLY A 6 47.91 21.60 -25.89
C GLY A 6 46.99 20.66 -25.11
N ASP A 7 46.07 19.99 -25.83
CA ASP A 7 45.11 18.99 -25.35
C ASP A 7 45.78 17.61 -25.16
N ARG A 8 45.55 16.92 -24.04
CA ARG A 8 45.92 15.51 -23.80
C ARG A 8 44.99 14.81 -22.79
N ARG A 9 44.38 13.71 -23.27
CA ARG A 9 43.64 12.65 -22.54
C ARG A 9 44.53 11.81 -21.61
N PRO A 10 43.94 10.96 -20.74
CA PRO A 10 43.79 9.53 -21.05
C PRO A 10 42.40 9.00 -20.61
N GLY A 11 41.82 7.88 -21.05
CA GLY A 11 42.31 6.63 -21.65
C GLY A 11 41.58 5.48 -20.95
N ALA A 12 40.48 4.98 -21.54
CA ALA A 12 39.66 3.90 -21.00
C ALA A 12 40.35 2.53 -21.17
N ALA A 13 40.35 1.73 -20.11
CA ALA A 13 40.87 0.36 -20.12
C ALA A 13 39.71 -0.65 -20.10
N HIS A 14 39.62 -1.44 -21.18
CA HIS A 14 38.79 -2.63 -21.28
C HIS A 14 39.38 -3.78 -20.47
N ILE A 15 38.55 -4.47 -19.67
CA ILE A 15 38.89 -5.79 -19.11
C ILE A 15 38.09 -6.84 -19.87
N ALA A 16 38.80 -7.67 -20.62
CA ALA A 16 38.30 -8.87 -21.27
C ALA A 16 38.45 -10.06 -20.30
N GLY A 17 37.34 -10.71 -19.95
CA GLY A 17 37.30 -11.97 -19.20
C GLY A 17 37.38 -13.17 -20.15
N LEU A 18 38.35 -14.05 -19.92
CA LEU A 18 38.63 -15.25 -20.72
C LEU A 18 37.51 -16.31 -20.65
N LEU A 19 37.09 -16.80 -21.81
CA LEU A 19 36.53 -18.14 -21.99
C LEU A 19 37.62 -19.20 -21.78
N ALA A 20 37.36 -20.20 -20.96
CA ALA A 20 38.11 -21.46 -20.94
C ALA A 20 37.18 -22.63 -21.25
N LEU A 21 37.43 -23.25 -22.40
CA LEU A 21 36.83 -24.48 -22.91
C LEU A 21 37.69 -25.67 -22.43
N ALA A 22 37.07 -26.71 -21.86
CA ALA A 22 37.70 -28.03 -21.74
C ALA A 22 36.65 -29.15 -21.84
N LEU A 23 36.65 -29.82 -22.99
CA LEU A 23 36.14 -31.17 -23.22
C LEU A 23 37.23 -32.20 -22.81
N PHE A 24 36.85 -33.35 -22.23
CA PHE A 24 37.14 -34.71 -22.75
C PHE A 24 36.74 -35.84 -21.74
N VAL A 25 35.81 -36.69 -22.20
CA VAL A 25 35.82 -38.18 -22.26
C VAL A 25 35.89 -39.08 -21.00
N SER A 26 34.78 -39.83 -20.84
CA SER A 26 34.53 -41.25 -20.50
C SER A 26 35.47 -42.15 -19.67
N ALA A 27 34.81 -42.79 -18.67
CA ALA A 27 34.63 -44.24 -18.41
C ALA A 27 35.52 -45.02 -17.42
N CYS A 28 34.78 -45.82 -16.60
CA CYS A 28 35.04 -47.11 -15.91
C CYS A 28 34.88 -47.01 -14.37
N GLY A 29 33.79 -47.54 -13.78
CA GLY A 29 33.68 -48.89 -13.18
C GLY A 29 34.12 -48.85 -11.70
N THR A 30 33.43 -49.36 -10.67
CA THR A 30 32.59 -50.56 -10.50
C THR A 30 31.85 -50.56 -9.15
N SER A 31 30.71 -51.29 -9.08
CA SER A 31 30.10 -52.05 -7.94
C SER A 31 29.74 -51.28 -6.66
N SER A 32 28.54 -51.38 -6.06
CA SER A 32 27.75 -52.55 -5.58
C SER A 32 26.43 -51.98 -5.00
N THR A 33 25.26 -52.61 -4.88
CA THR A 33 24.82 -54.00 -4.87
C THR A 33 23.29 -53.99 -5.07
N ASP A 34 22.79 -55.00 -5.78
CA ASP A 34 21.38 -55.34 -5.97
C ASP A 34 20.60 -55.49 -4.65
N THR A 35 19.34 -55.05 -4.65
CA THR A 35 18.25 -55.89 -4.12
C THR A 35 16.99 -55.63 -4.92
N SER A 36 16.77 -56.52 -5.89
CA SER A 36 15.52 -56.64 -6.64
C SER A 36 14.50 -57.41 -5.82
N THR A 37 13.34 -56.83 -5.56
CA THR A 37 12.14 -57.56 -5.11
C THR A 37 11.06 -57.42 -6.17
N THR A 38 10.68 -58.56 -6.73
CA THR A 38 9.70 -58.76 -7.79
C THR A 38 8.29 -58.80 -7.21
N SER A 39 7.31 -58.16 -7.87
CA SER A 39 5.91 -58.61 -7.88
C SER A 39 5.11 -57.98 -9.03
N PRO A 40 4.03 -58.65 -9.48
CA PRO A 40 3.75 -58.82 -10.89
C PRO A 40 2.77 -57.80 -11.48
N ALA A 41 2.95 -57.58 -12.78
CA ALA A 41 1.99 -56.90 -13.65
C ALA A 41 0.67 -57.67 -13.70
N THR A 42 -0.43 -56.99 -13.38
CA THR A 42 -1.79 -57.43 -13.69
C THR A 42 -2.37 -56.49 -14.73
N THR A 43 -2.68 -57.04 -15.89
CA THR A 43 -3.41 -56.37 -16.98
C THR A 43 -4.87 -56.18 -16.60
N VAL A 44 -5.38 -54.95 -16.75
CA VAL A 44 -6.81 -54.61 -16.68
C VAL A 44 -7.28 -54.25 -18.09
N PRO A 45 -8.44 -54.75 -18.56
CA PRO A 45 -8.91 -54.53 -19.92
C PRO A 45 -9.53 -53.14 -20.11
N ASP A 46 -9.39 -52.69 -21.36
CA ASP A 46 -9.95 -51.51 -21.99
C ASP A 46 -11.48 -51.63 -22.09
N ASP A 47 -12.21 -50.74 -21.39
CA ASP A 47 -13.67 -50.58 -21.55
C ASP A 47 -14.03 -49.09 -21.61
N ALA A 48 -14.38 -48.69 -22.82
CA ALA A 48 -15.27 -47.62 -23.26
C ALA A 48 -15.56 -46.46 -22.27
N VAL A 49 -14.94 -45.32 -22.56
CA VAL A 49 -15.36 -43.99 -22.12
C VAL A 49 -16.79 -43.70 -22.62
N GLN A 50 -17.77 -43.76 -21.73
CA GLN A 50 -19.01 -43.01 -21.90
C GLN A 50 -18.77 -41.60 -21.41
N ALA A 51 -18.95 -40.63 -22.30
CA ALA A 51 -18.92 -39.21 -22.00
C ALA A 51 -20.08 -38.88 -21.05
N THR A 52 -19.77 -38.72 -19.77
CA THR A 52 -20.66 -38.08 -18.81
C THR A 52 -20.54 -36.58 -19.02
N THR A 53 -21.57 -35.96 -19.57
CA THR A 53 -21.77 -34.51 -19.52
C THR A 53 -21.81 -34.07 -18.06
N THR A 54 -20.72 -33.50 -17.57
CA THR A 54 -20.67 -32.76 -16.30
C THR A 54 -21.58 -31.55 -16.45
N THR A 55 -22.73 -31.62 -15.78
CA THR A 55 -23.56 -30.45 -15.52
C THR A 55 -22.86 -29.70 -14.39
N THR A 56 -22.41 -28.47 -14.64
CA THR A 56 -21.86 -27.55 -13.64
C THR A 56 -22.89 -27.36 -12.54
N THR A 57 -22.58 -27.85 -11.34
CA THR A 57 -23.38 -27.66 -10.13
C THR A 57 -23.15 -26.23 -9.65
N ALA A 58 -24.23 -25.48 -9.40
CA ALA A 58 -24.18 -24.15 -8.78
C ALA A 58 -23.45 -24.20 -7.40
N PRO A 59 -22.80 -23.11 -6.95
CA PRO A 59 -22.14 -23.06 -5.64
C PRO A 59 -23.14 -23.38 -4.53
N GLU A 60 -22.74 -24.23 -3.57
CA GLU A 60 -23.61 -24.68 -2.47
C GLU A 60 -23.70 -23.67 -1.30
N ASP A 61 -22.98 -22.55 -1.35
CA ASP A 61 -22.88 -21.60 -0.23
C ASP A 61 -23.05 -20.13 -0.69
N THR A 62 -23.56 -19.27 0.20
CA THR A 62 -23.84 -17.86 -0.09
C THR A 62 -23.43 -16.96 1.07
N TYR A 63 -22.95 -15.76 0.75
CA TYR A 63 -22.71 -14.68 1.71
C TYR A 63 -23.44 -13.41 1.22
N ASP A 64 -24.28 -12.82 2.08
CA ASP A 64 -25.13 -11.66 1.75
C ASP A 64 -25.92 -11.80 0.43
N GLY A 65 -26.38 -13.02 0.16
CA GLY A 65 -27.17 -13.36 -1.03
C GLY A 65 -26.37 -13.54 -2.31
N LEU A 66 -25.04 -13.41 -2.27
CA LEU A 66 -24.13 -13.66 -3.39
C LEU A 66 -23.53 -15.08 -3.28
N PRO A 67 -23.34 -15.81 -4.39
CA PRO A 67 -22.66 -17.10 -4.37
C PRO A 67 -21.22 -16.94 -3.88
N VAL A 68 -20.72 -17.91 -3.12
CA VAL A 68 -19.33 -17.94 -2.66
C VAL A 68 -18.72 -19.32 -2.81
N GLY A 69 -17.39 -19.38 -2.91
CA GLY A 69 -16.68 -20.63 -3.03
C GLY A 69 -15.17 -20.43 -3.05
N PHE A 70 -14.46 -21.42 -3.60
CA PHE A 70 -13.02 -21.37 -3.82
C PHE A 70 -12.70 -21.63 -5.29
N THR A 71 -11.72 -20.92 -5.84
CA THR A 71 -11.15 -21.23 -7.15
C THR A 71 -10.44 -22.59 -7.12
N GLU A 72 -10.02 -23.11 -8.27
CA GLU A 72 -9.25 -24.36 -8.34
C GLU A 72 -7.97 -24.30 -7.50
N ASP A 73 -7.34 -23.13 -7.45
CA ASP A 73 -6.13 -22.87 -6.65
C ASP A 73 -6.43 -22.49 -5.18
N GLY A 74 -7.69 -22.59 -4.75
CA GLY A 74 -8.08 -22.39 -3.35
C GLY A 74 -8.24 -20.93 -2.92
N TYR A 75 -8.36 -19.98 -3.84
CA TYR A 75 -8.66 -18.59 -3.49
C TYR A 75 -10.16 -18.43 -3.23
N PRO A 76 -10.56 -17.80 -2.11
CA PRO A 76 -11.97 -17.55 -1.86
C PRO A 76 -12.51 -16.55 -2.88
N TYR A 77 -13.70 -16.83 -3.40
CA TYR A 77 -14.41 -15.95 -4.31
C TYR A 77 -15.82 -15.62 -3.83
N LEU A 78 -16.34 -14.50 -4.31
CA LEU A 78 -17.70 -14.02 -4.13
C LEU A 78 -18.26 -13.53 -5.47
N GLY A 79 -19.46 -13.96 -5.83
CA GLY A 79 -20.08 -13.76 -7.14
C GLY A 79 -20.24 -15.05 -7.93
N ASP A 80 -20.81 -14.95 -9.14
CA ASP A 80 -21.06 -16.09 -10.02
C ASP A 80 -19.73 -16.82 -10.37
N PRO A 81 -19.58 -18.13 -10.12
CA PRO A 81 -18.36 -18.87 -10.48
C PRO A 81 -18.05 -18.84 -11.97
N ASP A 82 -19.08 -18.67 -12.82
CA ASP A 82 -18.99 -18.66 -14.27
C ASP A 82 -18.97 -17.22 -14.84
N ALA A 83 -18.81 -16.19 -13.99
CA ALA A 83 -18.70 -14.80 -14.42
C ALA A 83 -17.58 -14.64 -15.48
N PRO A 84 -17.82 -13.90 -16.58
CA PRO A 84 -16.84 -13.75 -17.65
C PRO A 84 -15.59 -12.97 -17.22
N VAL A 85 -15.68 -12.20 -16.14
CA VAL A 85 -14.58 -11.39 -15.60
C VAL A 85 -14.34 -11.74 -14.13
N SER A 86 -13.08 -11.75 -13.70
CA SER A 86 -12.73 -11.76 -12.27
C SER A 86 -11.95 -10.52 -11.88
N LEU A 87 -12.28 -9.94 -10.73
CA LEU A 87 -11.45 -8.94 -10.05
C LEU A 87 -10.70 -9.65 -8.92
N VAL A 88 -9.39 -9.83 -9.08
CA VAL A 88 -8.52 -10.43 -8.05
C VAL A 88 -7.91 -9.31 -7.24
N GLU A 89 -8.18 -9.27 -5.94
CA GLU A 89 -7.61 -8.33 -4.98
C GLU A 89 -6.43 -8.99 -4.24
N PHE A 90 -5.27 -8.32 -4.25
CA PHE A 90 -4.11 -8.65 -3.44
C PHE A 90 -4.04 -7.66 -2.28
N SER A 91 -4.28 -8.14 -1.07
CA SER A 91 -4.67 -7.25 0.04
C SER A 91 -4.09 -7.69 1.37
N ASP A 92 -3.97 -6.72 2.27
CA ASP A 92 -3.42 -6.85 3.61
C ASP A 92 -4.48 -6.39 4.62
N TYR A 93 -4.84 -7.28 5.55
CA TYR A 93 -5.87 -7.00 6.55
C TYR A 93 -5.55 -5.84 7.50
N LEU A 94 -4.29 -5.39 7.58
CA LEU A 94 -3.87 -4.21 8.34
C LEU A 94 -3.55 -2.99 7.49
N CYS A 95 -3.66 -3.09 6.16
CA CYS A 95 -3.49 -1.93 5.30
C CYS A 95 -4.74 -1.03 5.36
N PRO A 96 -4.60 0.28 5.67
CA PRO A 96 -5.74 1.18 5.75
C PRO A 96 -6.38 1.43 4.38
N PHE A 97 -5.61 1.42 3.28
CA PHE A 97 -6.16 1.49 1.92
C PHE A 97 -6.96 0.24 1.53
N CYS A 98 -6.52 -0.94 1.98
CA CYS A 98 -7.28 -2.18 1.80
C CYS A 98 -8.61 -2.11 2.55
N ARG A 99 -8.58 -1.58 3.78
CA ARG A 99 -9.81 -1.31 4.54
C ARG A 99 -10.71 -0.32 3.82
N ARG A 100 -10.19 0.82 3.36
CA ARG A 100 -10.96 1.82 2.60
C ARG A 100 -11.62 1.17 1.38
N HIS A 101 -10.87 0.38 0.61
CA HIS A 101 -11.44 -0.37 -0.50
C HIS A 101 -12.56 -1.30 -0.03
N ALA A 102 -12.32 -2.12 0.99
CA ALA A 102 -13.30 -3.08 1.53
C ALA A 102 -14.57 -2.41 2.05
N THR A 103 -14.49 -1.24 2.70
CA THR A 103 -15.62 -0.58 3.36
C THR A 103 -16.34 0.44 2.48
N GLU A 104 -15.69 1.00 1.47
CA GLU A 104 -16.22 2.13 0.68
C GLU A 104 -16.36 1.80 -0.82
N THR A 105 -15.34 1.17 -1.42
CA THR A 105 -15.31 0.89 -2.87
C THR A 105 -15.97 -0.44 -3.22
N ASN A 106 -15.54 -1.53 -2.58
CA ASN A 106 -15.99 -2.89 -2.89
C ASN A 106 -17.52 -3.08 -2.79
N PRO A 107 -18.24 -2.52 -1.79
CA PRO A 107 -19.70 -2.66 -1.72
C PRO A 107 -20.41 -2.13 -2.98
N ARG A 108 -19.90 -1.05 -3.58
CA ARG A 108 -20.43 -0.48 -4.83
C ARG A 108 -20.14 -1.39 -6.03
N LEU A 109 -18.96 -2.00 -6.07
CA LEU A 109 -18.59 -2.95 -7.13
C LEU A 109 -19.41 -4.25 -7.05
N LEU A 110 -19.64 -4.76 -5.84
CA LEU A 110 -20.48 -5.94 -5.60
C LEU A 110 -21.93 -5.69 -6.04
N GLU A 111 -22.50 -4.53 -5.67
CA GLU A 111 -23.86 -4.13 -6.07
C GLU A 111 -24.00 -4.06 -7.61
N GLN A 112 -23.02 -3.47 -8.29
CA GLN A 112 -23.06 -3.27 -9.73
C GLN A 112 -22.82 -4.57 -10.52
N TYR A 113 -21.83 -5.37 -10.12
CA TYR A 113 -21.29 -6.44 -10.97
C TYR A 113 -21.48 -7.86 -10.43
N ALA A 114 -21.37 -8.08 -9.12
CA ALA A 114 -21.52 -9.42 -8.55
C ALA A 114 -22.99 -9.87 -8.61
N ALA A 115 -23.92 -8.98 -8.26
CA ALA A 115 -25.36 -9.27 -8.26
C ALA A 115 -25.92 -9.56 -9.66
N SER A 116 -25.27 -9.03 -10.71
CA SER A 116 -25.62 -9.25 -12.11
C SER A 116 -24.89 -10.45 -12.74
N GLY A 117 -24.00 -11.11 -12.01
CA GLY A 117 -23.19 -12.25 -12.48
C GLY A 117 -22.10 -11.87 -13.49
N LEU A 118 -21.76 -10.58 -13.60
CA LEU A 118 -20.79 -10.08 -14.58
C LEU A 118 -19.35 -10.21 -14.08
N VAL A 119 -19.13 -10.06 -12.77
CA VAL A 119 -17.80 -10.13 -12.16
C VAL A 119 -17.82 -11.04 -10.95
N ARG A 120 -16.78 -11.87 -10.83
CA ARG A 120 -16.45 -12.64 -9.64
C ARG A 120 -15.27 -12.00 -8.91
N PHE A 121 -15.42 -11.74 -7.63
CA PHE A 121 -14.41 -11.10 -6.78
C PHE A 121 -13.60 -12.19 -6.09
N VAL A 122 -12.27 -12.10 -6.16
CA VAL A 122 -11.34 -13.10 -5.62
C VAL A 122 -10.37 -12.41 -4.68
N PHE A 123 -10.17 -12.95 -3.49
CA PHE A 123 -9.23 -12.38 -2.51
C PHE A 123 -7.94 -13.21 -2.44
N SER A 124 -6.79 -12.52 -2.46
CA SER A 124 -5.46 -13.09 -2.31
C SER A 124 -4.70 -12.40 -1.17
N ASP A 125 -4.15 -13.20 -0.27
CA ASP A 125 -3.34 -12.71 0.86
C ASP A 125 -2.05 -12.05 0.35
N PHE A 126 -1.82 -10.80 0.74
CA PHE A 126 -0.58 -10.09 0.46
C PHE A 126 -0.12 -9.21 1.64
N PRO A 127 0.10 -9.79 2.85
CA PRO A 127 0.58 -9.02 3.99
C PRO A 127 1.97 -8.42 3.75
N LEU A 128 2.12 -7.12 4.05
CA LEU A 128 3.34 -6.35 3.91
C LEU A 128 4.06 -6.29 5.27
N VAL A 129 4.77 -7.37 5.60
CA VAL A 129 5.33 -7.62 6.95
C VAL A 129 6.22 -6.50 7.51
N ASP A 130 6.90 -5.74 6.65
CA ASP A 130 7.75 -4.62 7.07
C ASP A 130 6.93 -3.45 7.63
N LEU A 131 5.69 -3.29 7.15
CA LEU A 131 4.75 -2.25 7.58
C LEU A 131 3.75 -2.79 8.59
N HIS A 132 3.29 -4.03 8.40
CA HIS A 132 2.25 -4.67 9.19
C HIS A 132 2.74 -6.02 9.77
N PRO A 133 3.63 -6.02 10.78
CA PRO A 133 4.30 -7.22 11.28
C PRO A 133 3.35 -8.29 11.85
N THR A 134 2.15 -7.91 12.27
CA THR A 134 1.13 -8.81 12.82
C THR A 134 0.03 -9.17 11.83
N ALA A 135 0.06 -8.64 10.59
CA ALA A 135 -0.91 -8.95 9.54
C ALA A 135 -0.92 -10.43 9.14
N PRO A 136 0.22 -11.15 9.01
CA PRO A 136 0.22 -12.57 8.64
C PRO A 136 -0.66 -13.44 9.56
N ALA A 137 -0.78 -13.08 10.84
CA ALA A 137 -1.67 -13.78 11.77
C ALA A 137 -3.15 -13.64 11.38
N GLY A 138 -3.57 -12.45 10.93
CA GLY A 138 -4.94 -12.21 10.43
C GLY A 138 -5.24 -13.01 9.17
N HIS A 139 -4.29 -13.07 8.23
CA HIS A 139 -4.42 -13.91 7.03
C HIS A 139 -4.49 -15.40 7.36
N ALA A 140 -3.62 -15.89 8.25
CA ALA A 140 -3.67 -17.27 8.72
C ALA A 140 -4.98 -17.60 9.43
N ALA A 141 -5.52 -16.67 10.23
CA ALA A 141 -6.82 -16.83 10.89
C ALA A 141 -7.96 -16.93 9.88
N ALA A 142 -8.01 -16.03 8.88
CA ALA A 142 -9.02 -16.05 7.83
C ALA A 142 -8.99 -17.36 7.03
N LEU A 143 -7.80 -17.85 6.68
CA LEU A 143 -7.62 -19.14 5.99
C LEU A 143 -8.07 -20.32 6.85
N CYS A 144 -7.77 -20.33 8.15
CA CYS A 144 -8.23 -21.40 9.04
C CYS A 144 -9.75 -21.41 9.23
N VAL A 145 -10.40 -20.25 9.20
CA VAL A 145 -11.85 -20.16 9.16
C VAL A 145 -12.40 -20.60 7.80
N SER A 146 -11.68 -20.32 6.70
CA SER A 146 -12.08 -20.72 5.34
C SER A 146 -12.19 -22.23 5.14
N GLU A 147 -11.36 -23.02 5.83
CA GLU A 147 -11.46 -24.48 5.82
C GLU A 147 -12.81 -25.00 6.36
N GLN A 148 -13.55 -24.14 7.06
CA GLN A 148 -14.86 -24.42 7.62
C GLN A 148 -16.01 -23.86 6.76
N GLY A 149 -15.72 -23.27 5.60
CA GLY A 149 -16.72 -22.83 4.61
C GLY A 149 -16.39 -21.47 4.00
N ALA A 150 -16.79 -21.30 2.73
CA ALA A 150 -16.56 -20.06 1.98
C ALA A 150 -17.37 -18.89 2.54
N ALA A 151 -18.62 -19.09 2.99
CA ALA A 151 -19.39 -18.03 3.63
C ALA A 151 -18.74 -17.56 4.95
N ARG A 152 -18.10 -18.48 5.69
CA ARG A 152 -17.37 -18.12 6.91
C ARG A 152 -16.11 -17.33 6.59
N PHE A 153 -15.40 -17.64 5.49
CA PHE A 153 -14.28 -16.82 5.04
C PHE A 153 -14.71 -15.36 4.82
N TRP A 154 -15.78 -15.13 4.05
CA TRP A 154 -16.25 -13.77 3.78
C TRP A 154 -16.77 -13.06 5.04
N ALA A 155 -17.34 -13.80 5.98
CA ALA A 155 -17.72 -13.26 7.28
C ALA A 155 -16.50 -12.80 8.11
N ILE A 156 -15.42 -13.61 8.22
CA ILE A 156 -14.22 -13.18 8.94
C ILE A 156 -13.47 -12.08 8.20
N HIS A 157 -13.37 -12.17 6.87
CA HIS A 157 -12.76 -11.14 6.03
C HIS A 157 -13.37 -9.76 6.32
N THR A 158 -14.70 -9.68 6.31
CA THR A 158 -15.44 -8.45 6.59
C THR A 158 -15.18 -7.96 8.02
N GLN A 159 -15.26 -8.84 9.03
CA GLN A 159 -15.02 -8.46 10.42
C GLN A 159 -13.58 -7.99 10.69
N LEU A 160 -12.58 -8.57 10.01
CA LEU A 160 -11.19 -8.15 10.17
C LEU A 160 -10.95 -6.72 9.67
N PHE A 161 -11.57 -6.33 8.55
CA PHE A 161 -11.50 -4.96 8.04
C PHE A 161 -12.37 -3.97 8.82
N ASP A 162 -13.61 -4.35 9.16
CA ASP A 162 -14.52 -3.51 9.94
C ASP A 162 -13.92 -3.11 11.29
N ARG A 163 -13.23 -4.06 11.92
CA ARG A 163 -12.64 -3.92 13.25
C ARG A 163 -11.14 -3.67 13.20
N GLN A 164 -10.56 -3.32 12.04
CA GLN A 164 -9.11 -3.15 11.86
C GLN A 164 -8.47 -2.29 12.96
N SER A 165 -9.10 -1.17 13.32
CA SER A 165 -8.60 -0.25 14.36
C SER A 165 -8.54 -0.87 15.77
N GLU A 166 -9.31 -1.92 16.05
CA GLU A 166 -9.28 -2.64 17.33
C GLU A 166 -8.03 -3.52 17.49
N TRP A 167 -7.44 -3.96 16.38
CA TRP A 167 -6.36 -4.97 16.42
C TRP A 167 -5.08 -4.59 15.67
N ALA A 168 -5.10 -3.54 14.85
CA ALA A 168 -3.93 -3.10 14.09
C ALA A 168 -2.74 -2.82 15.01
N SER A 169 -2.99 -2.19 16.16
CA SER A 169 -1.99 -1.82 17.19
C SER A 169 -1.56 -2.95 18.13
N LEU A 170 -2.19 -4.13 18.05
CA LEU A 170 -1.87 -5.22 18.96
C LEU A 170 -0.57 -5.92 18.55
N GLY A 171 0.40 -5.96 19.46
CA GLY A 171 1.63 -6.74 19.28
C GLY A 171 1.41 -8.26 19.31
N ASP A 172 0.39 -8.72 20.03
CA ASP A 172 -0.16 -10.07 19.97
C ASP A 172 -1.67 -9.96 19.75
N ASN A 173 -2.14 -10.38 18.58
CA ASN A 173 -3.53 -10.30 18.16
C ASN A 173 -4.26 -11.65 18.25
N SER A 174 -3.65 -12.69 18.83
CA SER A 174 -4.19 -14.06 18.82
C SER A 174 -5.56 -14.17 19.51
N GLU A 175 -5.74 -13.53 20.68
CA GLU A 175 -7.01 -13.52 21.41
C GLU A 175 -8.10 -12.79 20.61
N PHE A 176 -7.76 -11.66 20.00
CA PHE A 176 -8.69 -10.90 19.16
C PHE A 176 -9.15 -11.73 17.96
N LEU A 177 -8.21 -12.33 17.22
CA LEU A 177 -8.50 -13.13 16.03
C LEU A 177 -9.34 -14.37 16.35
N ALA A 178 -9.07 -15.05 17.48
CA ALA A 178 -9.90 -16.15 17.95
C ALA A 178 -11.32 -15.69 18.33
N GLY A 179 -11.45 -14.49 18.92
CA GLY A 179 -12.73 -13.85 19.19
C GLY A 179 -13.54 -13.62 17.91
N VAL A 180 -12.93 -12.99 16.91
CA VAL A 180 -13.58 -12.75 15.59
C VAL A 180 -13.95 -14.07 14.91
N ALA A 181 -13.09 -15.08 14.94
CA ALA A 181 -13.40 -16.40 14.41
C ALA A 181 -14.63 -17.03 15.10
N GLY A 182 -14.75 -16.86 16.42
CA GLY A 182 -15.91 -17.29 17.19
C GLY A 182 -17.18 -16.50 16.84
N ASP A 183 -17.07 -15.18 16.66
CA ASP A 183 -18.18 -14.29 16.29
C ASP A 183 -18.81 -14.69 14.94
N VAL A 184 -17.99 -15.15 13.99
CA VAL A 184 -18.45 -15.66 12.68
C VAL A 184 -18.86 -17.13 12.69
N GLY A 185 -18.89 -17.75 13.88
CA GLY A 185 -19.37 -19.12 14.08
C GLY A 185 -18.42 -20.20 13.58
N ALA A 186 -17.10 -19.96 13.65
CA ALA A 186 -16.11 -21.01 13.46
C ALA A 186 -16.05 -21.96 14.68
N ASP A 187 -15.77 -23.23 14.42
CA ASP A 187 -15.31 -24.20 15.42
C ASP A 187 -13.89 -23.82 15.84
N LEU A 188 -13.76 -23.37 17.09
CA LEU A 188 -12.49 -22.89 17.64
C LEU A 188 -11.47 -24.01 17.89
N ASP A 189 -11.91 -25.25 18.09
CA ASP A 189 -11.00 -26.39 18.21
C ASP A 189 -10.37 -26.72 16.84
N ALA A 190 -11.19 -26.71 15.79
CA ALA A 190 -10.71 -26.90 14.42
C ALA A 190 -9.82 -25.74 13.93
N TYR A 191 -10.20 -24.51 14.27
CA TYR A 191 -9.41 -23.30 14.02
C TYR A 191 -8.03 -23.37 14.68
N GLN A 192 -7.97 -23.73 15.97
CA GLN A 192 -6.70 -23.85 16.68
C GLN A 192 -5.83 -24.97 16.09
N LEU A 193 -6.43 -26.11 15.76
CA LEU A 193 -5.71 -27.21 15.10
C LEU A 193 -5.15 -26.80 13.73
N CYS A 194 -5.87 -25.94 13.00
CA CYS A 194 -5.38 -25.37 11.75
C CYS A 194 -4.16 -24.47 11.98
N LEU A 195 -4.24 -23.52 12.92
CA LEU A 195 -3.14 -22.62 13.25
C LEU A 195 -1.89 -23.40 13.72
N ASP A 196 -2.06 -24.36 14.62
CA ASP A 196 -0.97 -25.19 15.17
C ASP A 196 -0.22 -25.98 14.09
N SER A 197 -0.86 -26.25 12.96
CA SER A 197 -0.23 -26.97 11.85
C SER A 197 0.75 -26.12 11.05
N GLY A 198 0.64 -24.78 11.11
CA GLY A 198 1.44 -23.84 10.33
C GLY A 198 1.21 -23.86 8.81
N ARG A 199 0.26 -24.66 8.29
CA ARG A 199 0.05 -24.82 6.83
C ARG A 199 -0.46 -23.55 6.15
N THR A 200 -1.27 -22.76 6.84
CA THR A 200 -1.81 -21.51 6.30
C THR A 200 -0.74 -20.43 6.21
N ALA A 201 0.24 -20.42 7.11
CA ALA A 201 1.38 -19.50 7.00
C ALA A 201 2.21 -19.77 5.73
N VAL A 202 2.44 -21.04 5.38
CA VAL A 202 3.10 -21.41 4.12
C VAL A 202 2.30 -20.95 2.91
N LEU A 203 0.97 -21.13 2.93
CA LEU A 203 0.10 -20.66 1.85
C LEU A 203 0.13 -19.13 1.70
N VAL A 204 0.16 -18.39 2.81
CA VAL A 204 0.31 -16.93 2.78
C VAL A 204 1.64 -16.53 2.13
N ASP A 205 2.76 -17.16 2.51
CA ASP A 205 4.07 -16.89 1.91
C ASP A 205 4.07 -17.18 0.39
N GLU A 206 3.39 -18.24 -0.06
CA GLU A 206 3.23 -18.56 -1.47
C GLU A 206 2.44 -17.48 -2.23
N ARG A 207 1.34 -16.98 -1.65
CA ARG A 207 0.52 -15.90 -2.23
C ARG A 207 1.26 -14.57 -2.30
N VAL A 208 2.03 -14.23 -1.26
CA VAL A 208 2.94 -13.07 -1.25
C VAL A 208 3.98 -13.20 -2.37
N ALA A 209 4.59 -14.38 -2.53
CA ALA A 209 5.57 -14.62 -3.58
C ALA A 209 4.96 -14.52 -4.99
N GLN A 210 3.70 -14.93 -5.16
CA GLN A 210 2.96 -14.77 -6.41
C GLN A 210 2.66 -13.30 -6.72
N ALA A 211 2.16 -12.53 -5.75
CA ALA A 211 1.93 -11.09 -5.93
C ALA A 211 3.21 -10.35 -6.36
N ARG A 212 4.34 -10.67 -5.72
CA ARG A 212 5.67 -10.13 -6.07
C ARG A 212 6.11 -10.53 -7.48
N GLN A 213 5.77 -11.75 -7.93
CA GLN A 213 6.09 -12.20 -9.30
C GLN A 213 5.27 -11.48 -10.38
N LEU A 214 4.06 -11.05 -10.03
CA LEU A 214 3.22 -10.18 -10.87
C LEU A 214 3.74 -8.74 -10.90
N GLY A 215 4.73 -8.39 -10.07
CA GLY A 215 5.31 -7.05 -10.01
C GLY A 215 4.70 -6.15 -8.94
N PHE A 216 3.72 -6.63 -8.18
CA PHE A 216 3.11 -5.85 -7.11
C PHE A 216 4.08 -5.64 -5.94
N SER A 217 4.21 -4.39 -5.52
CA SER A 217 5.03 -3.94 -4.39
C SER A 217 4.19 -3.51 -3.18
N GLY A 218 2.90 -3.22 -3.36
CA GLY A 218 2.02 -2.67 -2.34
C GLY A 218 0.58 -3.20 -2.39
N THR A 219 -0.21 -2.83 -1.38
CA THR A 219 -1.62 -3.22 -1.24
C THR A 219 -2.54 -2.01 -1.04
N PRO A 220 -3.79 -2.06 -1.53
CA PRO A 220 -4.32 -3.12 -2.36
C PRO A 220 -3.80 -3.02 -3.79
N SER A 221 -3.53 -4.16 -4.42
CA SER A 221 -3.29 -4.26 -5.87
C SER A 221 -4.36 -5.17 -6.47
N PHE A 222 -4.72 -4.94 -7.73
CA PHE A 222 -5.82 -5.64 -8.37
C PHE A 222 -5.42 -6.16 -9.74
N GLN A 223 -6.03 -7.27 -10.14
CA GLN A 223 -5.96 -7.80 -11.49
C GLN A 223 -7.37 -8.09 -12.01
N ILE A 224 -7.72 -7.49 -13.14
CA ILE A 224 -8.96 -7.72 -13.88
C ILE A 224 -8.67 -8.79 -14.93
N LEU A 225 -9.21 -9.97 -14.72
CA LEU A 225 -9.05 -11.14 -15.59
C LEU A 225 -10.25 -11.30 -16.52
N ASP A 226 -10.03 -11.33 -17.83
CA ASP A 226 -11.04 -11.71 -18.82
C ASP A 226 -10.94 -13.21 -19.13
N HIS A 227 -11.90 -14.01 -18.63
CA HIS A 227 -11.91 -15.46 -18.87
C HIS A 227 -12.22 -15.84 -20.32
N ARG A 228 -12.67 -14.89 -21.15
CA ARG A 228 -12.97 -15.11 -22.57
C ARG A 228 -11.71 -15.03 -23.43
N THR A 229 -10.79 -14.12 -23.09
CA THR A 229 -9.53 -13.90 -23.85
C THR A 229 -8.31 -14.50 -23.15
N GLY A 230 -8.35 -14.64 -21.82
CA GLY A 230 -7.22 -14.99 -20.97
C GLY A 230 -6.30 -13.81 -20.66
N GLU A 231 -6.72 -12.58 -20.97
CA GLU A 231 -5.97 -11.37 -20.68
C GLU A 231 -6.18 -10.92 -19.24
N ALA A 232 -5.17 -10.23 -18.71
CA ALA A 232 -5.11 -9.73 -17.35
C ALA A 232 -4.67 -8.27 -17.39
N TYR A 233 -5.39 -7.41 -16.69
CA TYR A 233 -5.10 -5.98 -16.59
C TYR A 233 -4.93 -5.60 -15.13
N ASP A 234 -3.82 -4.93 -14.81
CA ASP A 234 -3.49 -4.57 -13.44
C ASP A 234 -4.07 -3.19 -13.09
N LEU A 235 -4.48 -3.02 -11.83
CA LEU A 235 -4.90 -1.74 -11.26
C LEU A 235 -4.32 -1.65 -9.86
N VAL A 236 -3.47 -0.66 -9.60
CA VAL A 236 -2.69 -0.57 -8.34
C VAL A 236 -3.26 0.52 -7.43
N GLY A 237 -3.37 0.22 -6.13
CA GLY A 237 -3.83 1.15 -5.10
C GLY A 237 -5.34 1.17 -4.90
N ALA A 238 -5.77 1.79 -3.81
CA ALA A 238 -7.19 2.02 -3.52
C ALA A 238 -7.71 3.21 -4.36
N GLN A 239 -7.85 2.97 -5.67
CA GLN A 239 -8.34 3.92 -6.67
C GLN A 239 -9.79 4.34 -6.42
N PRO A 240 -10.22 5.51 -6.95
CA PRO A 240 -11.63 5.91 -6.94
C PRO A 240 -12.54 4.85 -7.58
N VAL A 241 -13.77 4.73 -7.09
CA VAL A 241 -14.72 3.72 -7.59
C VAL A 241 -14.97 3.87 -9.08
N GLU A 242 -14.98 5.09 -9.61
CA GLU A 242 -15.16 5.41 -11.03
C GLU A 242 -14.07 4.79 -11.90
N THR A 243 -12.82 4.75 -11.42
CA THR A 243 -11.70 4.09 -12.11
C THR A 243 -11.94 2.58 -12.22
N PHE A 244 -12.40 1.94 -11.14
CA PHE A 244 -12.79 0.53 -11.17
C PHE A 244 -13.94 0.28 -12.13
N LEU A 245 -15.00 1.10 -12.08
CA LEU A 245 -16.17 0.96 -12.95
C LEU A 245 -15.75 1.05 -14.43
N ALA A 246 -14.96 2.07 -14.78
CA ALA A 246 -14.49 2.28 -16.15
C ALA A 246 -13.63 1.10 -16.65
N ALA A 247 -12.68 0.63 -15.84
CA ALA A 247 -11.81 -0.47 -16.21
C ALA A 247 -12.58 -1.79 -16.36
N ILE A 248 -13.47 -2.12 -15.42
CA ILE A 248 -14.30 -3.33 -15.47
C ILE A 248 -15.26 -3.28 -16.66
N ASP A 249 -15.92 -2.15 -16.91
CA ASP A 249 -16.85 -1.98 -18.03
C ASP A 249 -16.14 -2.16 -19.38
N ALA A 250 -14.92 -1.62 -19.52
CA ALA A 250 -14.09 -1.82 -20.72
C ALA A 250 -13.82 -3.31 -20.95
N VAL A 251 -13.33 -4.04 -19.93
CA VAL A 251 -13.11 -5.48 -20.05
C VAL A 251 -14.40 -6.21 -20.38
N ILE A 252 -15.53 -5.93 -19.71
CA ILE A 252 -16.83 -6.54 -20.02
C ILE A 252 -17.21 -6.32 -21.48
N ALA A 253 -16.95 -5.14 -22.04
CA ALA A 253 -17.19 -4.79 -23.44
C ALA A 253 -16.22 -5.46 -24.44
N GLY A 254 -15.16 -6.12 -23.96
CA GLY A 254 -14.11 -6.71 -24.79
C GLY A 254 -13.10 -5.67 -25.28
N GLU A 255 -12.97 -4.58 -24.54
CA GLU A 255 -12.02 -3.49 -24.78
C GLU A 255 -10.89 -3.57 -23.73
N GLU A 256 -9.70 -3.13 -24.12
CA GLU A 256 -8.60 -2.96 -23.19
C GLU A 256 -8.91 -1.75 -22.29
N PRO A 257 -8.84 -1.88 -20.95
CA PRO A 257 -8.96 -0.75 -20.04
C PRO A 257 -7.94 0.32 -20.42
N ALA A 258 -8.32 1.59 -20.26
CA ALA A 258 -7.31 2.64 -20.28
C ALA A 258 -6.27 2.32 -19.19
N ASP A 259 -4.98 2.39 -19.54
CA ASP A 259 -3.89 2.32 -18.58
C ASP A 259 -4.23 3.28 -17.43
N ALA A 260 -4.32 2.78 -16.20
CA ALA A 260 -4.45 3.65 -15.03
C ALA A 260 -3.26 4.61 -14.91
N ASP A 261 -2.13 4.25 -15.54
CA ASP A 261 -0.90 5.04 -15.67
C ASP A 261 -0.87 5.95 -16.92
N GLN A 262 -1.85 5.86 -17.83
CA GLN A 262 -1.95 6.79 -18.95
C GLN A 262 -2.77 8.01 -18.53
N PRO A 263 -2.20 9.21 -18.66
CA PRO A 263 -2.94 10.41 -18.33
C PRO A 263 -4.14 10.49 -19.28
N ALA A 264 -5.32 10.67 -18.69
CA ALA A 264 -6.45 11.25 -19.41
C ALA A 264 -5.99 12.59 -20.05
N ASP A 265 -6.71 13.07 -21.07
CA ASP A 265 -6.36 14.31 -21.78
C ASP A 265 -6.33 15.58 -20.87
N GLU A 266 -6.64 15.45 -19.57
CA GLU A 266 -6.32 16.39 -18.49
C GLU A 266 -5.45 15.70 -17.42
N PRO A 267 -4.47 16.39 -16.79
CA PRO A 267 -3.68 15.80 -15.71
C PRO A 267 -4.61 15.45 -14.55
N ASN A 268 -4.96 14.17 -14.43
CA ASN A 268 -5.70 13.65 -13.29
C ASN A 268 -4.75 13.65 -12.09
N LEU A 269 -4.76 14.74 -11.33
CA LEU A 269 -4.00 14.84 -10.09
C LEU A 269 -4.46 13.71 -9.15
N PRO A 270 -3.53 13.06 -8.42
CA PRO A 270 -3.91 12.06 -7.44
C PRO A 270 -4.86 12.69 -6.41
N PHE A 271 -5.69 11.88 -5.74
CA PHE A 271 -6.69 12.38 -4.80
C PHE A 271 -6.12 13.41 -3.81
N TRP A 272 -4.94 13.14 -3.24
CA TRP A 272 -4.25 14.02 -2.29
C TRP A 272 -3.80 15.39 -2.87
N ALA A 273 -3.77 15.54 -4.19
CA ALA A 273 -3.50 16.79 -4.90
C ALA A 273 -4.72 17.32 -5.67
N SER A 274 -5.89 16.67 -5.56
CA SER A 274 -7.12 17.11 -6.21
C SER A 274 -7.84 18.18 -5.38
N GLU A 275 -8.74 18.95 -6.01
CA GLU A 275 -9.59 19.92 -5.30
C GLU A 275 -10.39 19.25 -4.16
N GLU A 276 -10.89 18.03 -4.38
CA GLU A 276 -11.63 17.28 -3.37
C GLU A 276 -10.73 16.87 -2.19
N GLY A 277 -9.57 16.27 -2.45
CA GLY A 277 -8.66 15.85 -1.38
C GLY A 277 -8.08 17.02 -0.58
N LEU A 278 -7.88 18.18 -1.22
CA LEU A 278 -7.38 19.39 -0.57
C LEU A 278 -8.43 20.13 0.25
N ALA A 279 -9.72 19.82 0.10
CA ALA A 279 -10.77 20.45 0.88
C ALA A 279 -10.58 20.20 2.39
N PRO A 280 -10.91 21.16 3.27
CA PRO A 280 -10.81 20.98 4.72
C PRO A 280 -11.63 19.79 5.24
N ASP A 281 -11.03 18.95 6.08
CA ASP A 281 -11.71 17.85 6.76
C ASP A 281 -12.53 18.38 7.95
N PRO A 282 -13.88 18.29 7.92
CA PRO A 282 -14.71 18.70 9.04
C PRO A 282 -14.53 17.84 10.30
N ALA A 283 -13.99 16.63 10.19
CA ALA A 283 -13.74 15.73 11.32
C ALA A 283 -12.40 16.03 12.01
N ARG A 284 -11.44 16.65 11.32
CA ARG A 284 -10.09 16.94 11.84
C ARG A 284 -9.65 18.36 11.47
N PRO A 285 -9.99 19.38 12.28
CA PRO A 285 -9.65 20.76 11.99
C PRO A 285 -8.14 20.98 11.80
N GLY A 286 -7.76 21.67 10.72
CA GLY A 286 -6.36 21.89 10.32
C GLY A 286 -5.79 20.80 9.41
N TYR A 287 -6.63 19.84 8.98
CA TYR A 287 -6.28 18.79 8.03
C TYR A 287 -7.23 18.80 6.83
N ASN A 288 -6.72 18.39 5.67
CA ASN A 288 -7.52 18.23 4.46
C ASN A 288 -8.19 16.83 4.40
N LEU A 289 -9.08 16.59 3.44
CA LEU A 289 -9.74 15.30 3.25
C LEU A 289 -8.78 14.17 2.83
N ALA A 290 -7.60 14.53 2.34
CA ALA A 290 -6.50 13.60 2.09
C ALA A 290 -5.72 13.20 3.35
N GLY A 291 -6.01 13.82 4.51
CA GLY A 291 -5.39 13.49 5.79
C GLY A 291 -4.13 14.29 6.12
N ASP A 292 -3.75 15.26 5.29
CA ASP A 292 -2.54 16.07 5.45
C ASP A 292 -2.79 17.32 6.30
N ALA A 293 -1.84 17.66 7.17
CA ALA A 293 -1.89 18.91 7.93
C ALA A 293 -1.66 20.10 6.99
N TYR A 294 -2.44 21.16 7.15
CA TYR A 294 -2.26 22.39 6.39
C TYR A 294 -2.27 23.65 7.26
N ARG A 295 -1.69 24.73 6.73
CA ARG A 295 -1.78 26.10 7.26
C ARG A 295 -2.00 27.10 6.13
N GLY A 296 -2.40 28.32 6.48
CA GLY A 296 -2.83 29.34 5.53
C GLY A 296 -4.31 29.20 5.16
N ASN A 297 -4.68 29.90 4.09
CA ASN A 297 -6.06 29.94 3.62
C ASN A 297 -6.39 28.71 2.76
N PRO A 298 -7.35 27.85 3.15
CA PRO A 298 -7.73 26.69 2.34
C PRO A 298 -8.41 27.05 1.00
N ASP A 299 -8.84 28.30 0.85
CA ASP A 299 -9.40 28.83 -0.41
C ASP A 299 -8.33 29.60 -1.24
N ALA A 300 -7.04 29.46 -0.92
CA ALA A 300 -5.97 30.13 -1.67
C ALA A 300 -5.81 29.50 -3.08
N ASP A 301 -5.60 30.34 -4.08
CA ASP A 301 -5.43 29.89 -5.47
C ASP A 301 -4.15 29.04 -5.67
N LEU A 302 -3.12 29.30 -4.87
CA LEU A 302 -1.87 28.54 -4.86
C LEU A 302 -1.81 27.61 -3.65
N VAL A 303 -1.76 26.31 -3.90
CA VAL A 303 -1.50 25.28 -2.90
C VAL A 303 -0.07 24.76 -3.07
N VAL A 304 0.68 24.70 -1.97
CA VAL A 304 2.03 24.13 -1.94
C VAL A 304 2.01 22.89 -1.06
N ILE A 305 2.22 21.73 -1.66
CA ILE A 305 2.36 20.45 -0.95
C ILE A 305 3.85 20.17 -0.75
N GLU A 306 4.30 20.24 0.50
CA GLU A 306 5.64 19.90 0.92
C GLU A 306 5.71 18.40 1.27
N ILE A 307 6.46 17.64 0.49
CA ILE A 307 6.82 16.25 0.78
C ILE A 307 8.15 16.26 1.55
N SER A 308 8.12 15.87 2.83
CA SER A 308 9.21 16.16 3.77
C SER A 308 9.49 15.04 4.77
N ASP A 309 10.68 15.10 5.37
CA ASP A 309 11.20 14.10 6.29
C ASP A 309 11.87 14.81 7.46
N PHE A 310 11.38 14.58 8.68
CA PHE A 310 11.85 15.26 9.88
C PHE A 310 13.35 15.04 10.20
N GLN A 311 13.95 13.95 9.74
CA GLN A 311 15.36 13.65 9.97
C GLN A 311 16.26 14.08 8.80
N CYS A 312 15.67 14.55 7.70
CA CYS A 312 16.42 15.01 6.54
C CYS A 312 17.06 16.39 6.81
N PRO A 313 18.39 16.52 6.67
CA PRO A 313 19.08 17.79 6.91
C PRO A 313 18.72 18.89 5.90
N PHE A 314 18.20 18.53 4.73
CA PHE A 314 17.71 19.50 3.74
C PHE A 314 16.31 20.02 4.12
N CYS A 315 15.42 19.13 4.57
CA CYS A 315 14.10 19.50 5.10
C CYS A 315 14.27 20.42 6.32
N GLN A 316 15.16 20.05 7.24
CA GLN A 316 15.51 20.89 8.38
C GLN A 316 15.97 22.30 7.97
N ARG A 317 16.85 22.40 6.97
CA ARG A 317 17.30 23.71 6.47
C ARG A 317 16.14 24.52 5.88
N HIS A 318 15.28 23.87 5.10
CA HIS A 318 14.09 24.53 4.55
C HIS A 318 13.21 25.09 5.67
N ALA A 319 12.81 24.24 6.62
CA ALA A 319 11.96 24.62 7.74
C ALA A 319 12.54 25.75 8.60
N LEU A 320 13.86 25.77 8.86
CA LEU A 320 14.48 26.76 9.74
C LEU A 320 14.91 28.06 9.05
N GLU A 321 15.22 28.02 7.75
CA GLU A 321 15.84 29.16 7.05
C GLU A 321 14.97 29.73 5.91
N THR A 322 14.18 28.88 5.24
CA THR A 322 13.45 29.26 4.02
C THR A 322 11.96 29.42 4.27
N GLN A 323 11.36 28.54 5.09
CA GLN A 323 9.93 28.57 5.36
C GLN A 323 9.46 29.83 6.11
N PRO A 324 10.14 30.35 7.15
CA PRO A 324 9.64 31.50 7.89
C PRO A 324 9.37 32.75 7.03
N PRO A 325 10.27 33.20 6.14
CA PRO A 325 9.95 34.32 5.25
C PRO A 325 8.89 33.99 4.18
N LEU A 326 8.70 32.71 3.82
CA LEU A 326 7.57 32.31 2.95
C LEU A 326 6.25 32.40 3.69
N ASP A 327 6.21 31.98 4.96
CA ASP A 327 5.04 32.09 5.81
C ASP A 327 4.61 33.56 5.95
N ASP A 328 5.55 34.44 6.34
CA ASP A 328 5.31 35.88 6.53
C ASP A 328 4.70 36.56 5.28
N LEU A 329 5.10 36.13 4.07
CA LEU A 329 4.75 36.80 2.83
C LEU A 329 3.56 36.19 2.09
N TYR A 330 3.33 34.88 2.23
CA TYR A 330 2.38 34.14 1.41
C TYR A 330 1.33 33.39 2.23
N VAL A 331 1.73 32.71 3.30
CA VAL A 331 0.80 31.90 4.11
C VAL A 331 -0.01 32.80 5.04
N ASP A 332 0.66 33.66 5.81
CA ASP A 332 0.04 34.60 6.76
C ASP A 332 -0.73 35.74 6.08
N THR A 333 -0.56 35.88 4.77
CA THR A 333 -1.28 36.85 3.92
C THR A 333 -2.44 36.22 3.14
N ASP A 334 -2.80 34.97 3.46
CA ASP A 334 -3.89 34.20 2.85
C ASP A 334 -3.71 33.94 1.34
N ARG A 335 -2.48 34.09 0.82
CA ARG A 335 -2.15 33.89 -0.61
C ARG A 335 -1.78 32.45 -0.95
N VAL A 336 -1.33 31.67 0.03
CA VAL A 336 -0.91 30.28 -0.14
C VAL A 336 -1.50 29.39 0.94
N MET A 337 -2.00 28.23 0.54
CA MET A 337 -2.24 27.09 1.41
C MET A 337 -0.97 26.22 1.43
N TRP A 338 -0.40 25.99 2.60
CA TRP A 338 0.77 25.12 2.75
C TRP A 338 0.36 23.79 3.38
N VAL A 339 0.59 22.69 2.67
CA VAL A 339 0.23 21.32 3.07
C VAL A 339 1.52 20.55 3.35
N PHE A 340 1.57 19.78 4.43
CA PHE A 340 2.71 18.94 4.78
C PHE A 340 2.35 17.46 4.62
N LYS A 341 3.14 16.73 3.82
CA LYS A 341 3.00 15.29 3.59
C LYS A 341 4.30 14.56 3.98
N HIS A 342 4.16 13.47 4.74
CA HIS A 342 5.30 12.72 5.29
C HIS A 342 5.95 11.79 4.24
N LEU A 343 7.26 11.90 4.03
CA LEU A 343 8.05 10.89 3.31
C LEU A 343 9.32 10.49 4.09
N PRO A 344 9.20 9.78 5.23
CA PRO A 344 10.32 9.16 5.93
C PRO A 344 11.14 8.26 5.00
N LEU A 345 12.36 8.69 4.67
CA LEU A 345 13.26 7.93 3.81
C LEU A 345 13.92 6.79 4.59
N GLN A 346 14.15 5.65 3.94
CA GLN A 346 14.77 4.46 4.55
C GLN A 346 16.16 4.71 5.15
N ILE A 347 16.87 5.74 4.68
CA ILE A 347 18.18 6.15 5.20
C ILE A 347 18.09 6.94 6.52
N HIS A 348 16.88 7.29 6.95
CA HIS A 348 16.56 8.09 8.13
C HIS A 348 15.73 7.26 9.12
N PRO A 349 16.40 6.41 9.94
CA PRO A 349 15.72 5.36 10.71
C PRO A 349 14.75 5.85 11.79
N GLN A 350 14.80 7.13 12.16
CA GLN A 350 13.94 7.74 13.19
C GLN A 350 12.91 8.71 12.61
N ALA A 351 12.91 8.93 11.29
CA ALA A 351 11.97 9.84 10.62
C ALA A 351 10.51 9.38 10.80
N LEU A 352 10.26 8.07 10.74
CA LEU A 352 8.92 7.50 10.94
C LEU A 352 8.38 7.77 12.35
N ALA A 353 9.23 7.66 13.38
CA ALA A 353 8.87 7.97 14.75
C ALA A 353 8.59 9.46 14.95
N ALA A 354 9.41 10.33 14.36
CA ALA A 354 9.19 11.78 14.39
C ALA A 354 7.89 12.20 13.66
N ALA A 355 7.62 11.63 12.49
CA ALA A 355 6.38 11.86 11.75
C ALA A 355 5.15 11.39 12.56
N THR A 356 5.23 10.22 13.18
CA THR A 356 4.17 9.71 14.08
C THR A 356 3.95 10.65 15.26
N ALA A 357 5.03 11.19 15.84
CA ALA A 357 4.93 12.18 16.92
C ALA A 357 4.26 13.50 16.47
N ALA A 358 4.51 13.96 15.25
CA ALA A 358 3.83 15.12 14.67
C ALA A 358 2.32 14.87 14.53
N GLU A 359 1.92 13.71 13.98
CA GLU A 359 0.51 13.31 13.88
C GLU A 359 -0.18 13.22 15.25
N CYS A 360 0.50 12.65 16.24
CA CYS A 360 -0.01 12.57 17.62
C CYS A 360 -0.14 13.93 18.30
N ALA A 361 0.73 14.88 17.99
CA ALA A 361 0.56 16.26 18.43
C ALA A 361 -0.60 16.94 17.69
N GLY A 362 -0.79 16.61 16.41
CA GLY A 362 -1.93 17.04 15.60
C GLY A 362 -3.29 16.61 16.15
N ASP A 363 -3.38 15.41 16.73
CA ASP A 363 -4.59 14.95 17.44
C ASP A 363 -4.91 15.81 18.69
N GLN A 364 -3.94 16.59 19.16
CA GLN A 364 -4.09 17.61 20.20
C GLN A 364 -4.00 19.04 19.65
N GLN A 365 -4.22 19.21 18.34
CA GLN A 365 -4.19 20.49 17.61
C GLN A 365 -2.83 21.23 17.68
N ALA A 366 -1.74 20.48 17.76
CA ALA A 366 -0.38 21.02 17.90
C ALA A 366 0.60 20.44 16.86
N PHE A 367 0.09 20.12 15.66
CA PHE A 367 0.91 19.54 14.59
C PHE A 367 2.07 20.48 14.22
N TRP A 368 1.77 21.75 13.96
CA TRP A 368 2.77 22.72 13.51
C TRP A 368 3.79 23.07 14.60
N GLU A 369 3.36 23.16 15.85
CA GLU A 369 4.26 23.37 16.98
C GLU A 369 5.19 22.18 17.20
N MET A 370 4.70 20.95 17.01
CA MET A 370 5.55 19.76 17.05
C MET A 370 6.46 19.67 15.82
N HIS A 371 5.95 19.98 14.63
CA HIS A 371 6.71 20.05 13.39
C HIS A 371 7.95 20.96 13.54
N ASP A 372 7.74 22.18 14.02
CA ASP A 372 8.83 23.14 14.22
C ASP A 372 9.82 22.63 15.25
N LEU A 373 9.32 22.11 16.38
CA LEU A 373 10.16 21.60 17.45
C LEU A 373 10.98 20.36 17.01
N LEU A 374 10.42 19.49 16.17
CA LEU A 374 11.14 18.35 15.60
C LEU A 374 12.30 18.82 14.71
N PHE A 375 12.09 19.81 13.84
CA PHE A 375 13.17 20.35 13.01
C PHE A 375 14.19 21.16 13.82
N GLU A 376 13.79 21.87 14.87
CA GLU A 376 14.73 22.54 15.78
C GLU A 376 15.60 21.56 16.59
N ARG A 377 15.06 20.35 16.86
CA ARG A 377 15.62 19.41 17.84
C ARG A 377 16.07 18.08 17.23
N VAL A 378 16.33 18.01 15.92
CA VAL A 378 16.76 16.79 15.21
C VAL A 378 17.88 16.05 15.97
N ALA A 379 18.89 16.79 16.46
CA ALA A 379 20.02 16.21 17.20
C ALA A 379 19.64 15.55 18.55
N ASP A 380 18.53 15.97 19.16
CA ASP A 380 18.08 15.47 20.46
C ASP A 380 17.30 14.14 20.31
N TRP A 381 16.42 14.05 19.31
CA TRP A 381 15.57 12.87 19.09
C TRP A 381 16.09 11.88 18.05
N SER A 382 17.06 12.22 17.19
CA SER A 382 17.68 11.31 16.22
C SER A 382 18.65 10.31 16.88
N VAL A 383 18.16 9.60 17.89
CA VAL A 383 18.86 8.58 18.68
C VAL A 383 18.22 7.22 18.43
N ALA A 384 18.84 6.14 18.91
CA ALA A 384 18.34 4.78 18.66
C ALA A 384 16.91 4.53 19.17
N GLU A 385 16.52 5.19 20.27
CA GLU A 385 15.23 5.04 20.94
C GLU A 385 14.60 6.43 21.14
N PRO A 386 13.90 6.99 20.14
CA PRO A 386 13.47 8.39 20.13
C PRO A 386 12.27 8.67 21.04
N ASP A 387 11.42 7.68 21.32
CA ASP A 387 10.11 7.85 21.96
C ASP A 387 10.14 8.65 23.26
N THR A 388 11.12 8.39 24.13
CA THR A 388 11.24 9.11 25.41
C THR A 388 11.58 10.59 25.18
N VAL A 389 12.34 10.90 24.15
CA VAL A 389 12.66 12.28 23.77
C VAL A 389 11.43 12.94 23.16
N LEU A 390 10.73 12.26 22.26
CA LEU A 390 9.51 12.75 21.59
C LEU A 390 8.39 13.06 22.61
N VAL A 391 8.16 12.19 23.60
CA VAL A 391 7.24 12.46 24.72
C VAL A 391 7.72 13.68 25.55
N GLY A 392 9.03 13.85 25.69
CA GLY A 392 9.62 15.04 26.32
C GLY A 392 9.32 16.34 25.56
N LEU A 393 9.35 16.30 24.23
CA LEU A 393 8.98 17.42 23.37
C LEU A 393 7.47 17.73 23.49
N ALA A 394 6.62 16.71 23.48
CA ALA A 394 5.18 16.87 23.71
C ALA A 394 4.88 17.56 25.05
N ARG A 395 5.58 17.16 26.12
CA ARG A 395 5.49 17.83 27.43
C ARG A 395 5.90 19.30 27.36
N GLN A 396 6.93 19.64 26.59
CA GLN A 396 7.38 21.02 26.40
C GLN A 396 6.31 21.89 25.74
N LEU A 397 5.54 21.32 24.82
CA LEU A 397 4.39 21.96 24.18
C LEU A 397 3.14 22.01 25.08
N GLY A 398 3.19 21.39 26.26
CA GLY A 398 2.05 21.34 27.18
C GLY A 398 0.96 20.36 26.77
N LEU A 399 1.28 19.39 25.91
CA LEU A 399 0.36 18.34 25.49
C LEU A 399 0.08 17.36 26.64
N GLU A 400 -1.08 16.70 26.57
CA GLU A 400 -1.46 15.65 27.51
C GLU A 400 -0.61 14.41 27.23
N GLU A 401 0.29 14.11 28.17
CA GLU A 401 1.35 13.11 27.99
C GLU A 401 0.80 11.69 27.88
N GLU A 402 -0.24 11.34 28.62
CA GLU A 402 -0.81 9.99 28.61
C GLU A 402 -1.47 9.70 27.25
N SER A 403 -2.24 10.65 26.72
CA SER A 403 -2.87 10.60 25.40
C SER A 403 -1.83 10.61 24.28
N PHE A 404 -0.78 11.43 24.40
CA PHE A 404 0.31 11.46 23.43
C PHE A 404 1.07 10.14 23.40
N ALA A 405 1.46 9.61 24.57
CA ALA A 405 2.17 8.34 24.67
C ALA A 405 1.29 7.16 24.19
N ALA A 406 -0.01 7.19 24.47
CA ALA A 406 -0.96 6.21 23.94
C ALA A 406 -1.06 6.30 22.42
N CYS A 407 -1.08 7.51 21.85
CA CYS A 407 -1.08 7.71 20.40
C CYS A 407 0.20 7.18 19.74
N VAL A 408 1.39 7.53 20.26
CA VAL A 408 2.68 7.06 19.73
C VAL A 408 2.81 5.53 19.87
N GLY A 409 2.29 4.96 20.95
CA GLY A 409 2.22 3.51 21.13
C GLY A 409 1.12 2.82 20.32
N SER A 410 0.19 3.58 19.75
CA SER A 410 -0.87 3.08 18.86
C SER A 410 -0.40 3.11 17.41
N ARG A 411 -1.15 2.42 16.54
CA ARG A 411 -0.84 2.38 15.11
C ARG A 411 -1.62 3.39 14.27
N THR A 412 -2.60 4.09 14.84
CA THR A 412 -3.43 5.03 14.10
C THR A 412 -2.64 6.19 13.49
N ALA A 413 -1.78 6.84 14.29
CA ALA A 413 -0.95 7.95 13.77
C ALA A 413 0.12 7.44 12.80
N LEU A 414 0.70 6.27 13.08
CA LEU A 414 1.64 5.61 12.18
C LEU A 414 0.99 5.28 10.83
N GLU A 415 -0.26 4.83 10.82
CA GLU A 415 -1.01 4.50 9.60
C GLU A 415 -1.17 5.72 8.70
N ARG A 416 -1.49 6.91 9.24
CA ARG A 416 -1.54 8.16 8.46
C ARG A 416 -0.20 8.49 7.81
N VAL A 417 0.90 8.33 8.55
CA VAL A 417 2.25 8.53 8.01
C VAL A 417 2.57 7.51 6.91
N VAL A 418 2.12 6.27 7.06
CA VAL A 418 2.29 5.22 6.05
C VAL A 418 1.44 5.52 4.81
N GLU A 419 0.24 6.07 4.96
CA GLU A 419 -0.61 6.55 3.85
C GLU A 419 0.14 7.59 3.01
N ASP A 420 0.76 8.58 3.65
CA ASP A 420 1.59 9.58 2.97
C ASP A 420 2.78 8.99 2.21
N ILE A 421 3.43 7.97 2.78
CA ILE A 421 4.54 7.26 2.13
C ILE A 421 4.03 6.60 0.85
N TYR A 422 2.89 5.91 0.88
CA TYR A 422 2.32 5.29 -0.31
C TYR A 422 1.90 6.30 -1.37
N ASP A 423 1.34 7.43 -0.95
CA ASP A 423 0.93 8.51 -1.86
C ASP A 423 2.13 9.09 -2.63
N THR A 424 3.35 9.02 -2.07
CA THR A 424 4.49 9.80 -2.56
C THR A 424 5.72 8.98 -2.97
N SER A 425 5.96 7.79 -2.42
CA SER A 425 7.25 7.09 -2.57
C SER A 425 7.55 6.62 -4.00
N ASP A 426 6.51 6.35 -4.79
CA ASP A 426 6.65 5.93 -6.18
C ASP A 426 6.80 7.12 -7.14
N ILE A 427 6.42 8.32 -6.69
CA ILE A 427 6.46 9.57 -7.47
C ILE A 427 7.73 10.36 -7.15
N PHE A 428 8.10 10.44 -5.87
CA PHE A 428 9.18 11.28 -5.36
C PHE A 428 10.24 10.43 -4.67
N GLY A 429 11.47 10.52 -5.17
CA GLY A 429 12.62 9.79 -4.63
C GLY A 429 13.47 10.59 -3.62
N SER A 430 13.08 11.83 -3.28
CA SER A 430 13.89 12.71 -2.44
C SER A 430 13.06 13.71 -1.64
N THR A 431 13.60 14.15 -0.51
CA THR A 431 13.02 15.19 0.34
C THR A 431 14.01 16.34 0.60
N PRO A 432 13.53 17.59 0.75
CA PRO A 432 12.14 17.98 0.53
C PRO A 432 11.83 18.11 -0.97
N THR A 433 10.58 17.89 -1.34
CA THR A 433 10.05 18.17 -2.69
C THR A 433 8.77 18.97 -2.52
N PHE A 434 8.54 19.95 -3.39
CA PHE A 434 7.37 20.84 -3.28
C PHE A 434 6.56 20.78 -4.57
N VAL A 435 5.29 20.43 -4.46
CA VAL A 435 4.32 20.46 -5.56
C VAL A 435 3.52 21.73 -5.45
N LEU A 436 3.57 22.56 -6.49
CA LEU A 436 2.84 23.83 -6.60
C LEU A 436 1.64 23.58 -7.49
N LEU A 437 0.44 23.71 -6.92
CA LEU A 437 -0.83 23.54 -7.61
C LEU A 437 -1.48 24.91 -7.81
N PHE A 438 -1.77 25.24 -9.07
CA PHE A 438 -2.39 26.51 -9.46
C PHE A 438 -3.18 26.31 -10.76
N ASP A 439 -4.43 26.80 -10.79
CA ASP A 439 -5.35 26.73 -11.95
C ASP A 439 -5.39 25.34 -12.62
N GLY A 440 -5.56 24.28 -11.81
CA GLY A 440 -5.63 22.90 -12.28
C GLY A 440 -4.32 22.32 -12.84
N SER A 441 -3.21 23.07 -12.75
CA SER A 441 -1.88 22.66 -13.19
C SER A 441 -0.96 22.39 -12.00
N ALA A 442 0.01 21.49 -12.19
CA ALA A 442 1.02 21.18 -11.19
C ALA A 442 2.43 21.50 -11.72
N SER A 443 3.27 22.07 -10.87
CA SER A 443 4.71 22.18 -11.08
C SER A 443 5.48 21.74 -9.84
N VAL A 444 6.78 21.44 -9.99
CA VAL A 444 7.60 20.88 -8.91
C VAL A 444 8.84 21.73 -8.68
N ILE A 445 9.14 21.99 -7.41
CA ILE A 445 10.44 22.50 -6.94
C ILE A 445 11.12 21.36 -6.18
N ASP A 446 12.24 20.87 -6.72
CA ASP A 446 13.01 19.80 -6.09
C ASP A 446 14.05 20.36 -5.09
N GLY A 447 14.02 19.86 -3.85
CA GLY A 447 15.01 20.15 -2.83
C GLY A 447 14.82 21.50 -2.11
N ALA A 448 15.58 21.67 -1.04
CA ALA A 448 15.58 22.90 -0.23
C ALA A 448 16.28 24.06 -0.95
N GLN A 449 15.56 24.66 -1.90
CA GLN A 449 15.96 25.83 -2.68
C GLN A 449 15.95 27.13 -1.85
N PRO A 450 16.67 28.18 -2.27
CA PRO A 450 16.63 29.47 -1.58
C PRO A 450 15.26 30.14 -1.65
N PHE A 451 14.96 30.97 -0.64
CA PHE A 451 13.74 31.78 -0.55
C PHE A 451 13.43 32.53 -1.86
N GLU A 452 14.43 33.12 -2.51
CA GLU A 452 14.23 33.90 -3.74
C GLU A 452 13.68 33.06 -4.90
N GLN A 453 13.98 31.75 -4.94
CA GLN A 453 13.44 30.88 -5.98
C GLN A 453 11.97 30.54 -5.73
N PHE A 454 11.61 30.26 -4.47
CA PHE A 454 10.21 30.06 -4.09
C PHE A 454 9.38 31.32 -4.31
N SER A 455 9.86 32.46 -3.80
CA SER A 455 9.17 33.74 -3.95
C SER A 455 8.95 34.11 -5.42
N ALA A 456 9.95 33.93 -6.28
CA ALA A 456 9.79 34.16 -7.72
C ALA A 456 8.75 33.21 -8.34
N ALA A 457 8.75 31.92 -7.99
CA ALA A 457 7.77 30.97 -8.50
C ALA A 457 6.34 31.29 -8.02
N PHE A 458 6.18 31.68 -6.76
CA PHE A 458 4.87 32.00 -6.19
C PHE A 458 4.33 33.32 -6.75
N ASP A 459 5.16 34.33 -6.90
CA ASP A 459 4.76 35.61 -7.49
C ASP A 459 4.43 35.44 -8.98
N ASP A 460 5.20 34.65 -9.74
CA ASP A 460 4.89 34.36 -11.15
C ASP A 460 3.51 33.68 -11.28
N LEU A 461 3.16 32.74 -10.40
CA LEU A 461 1.85 32.08 -10.43
C LEU A 461 0.71 33.01 -9.97
N LEU A 462 0.92 33.78 -8.90
CA LEU A 462 -0.13 34.61 -8.28
C LEU A 462 -0.35 35.97 -8.98
N GLU A 463 0.46 36.32 -9.98
CA GLU A 463 0.28 37.52 -10.81
C GLU A 463 -0.45 37.25 -12.14
N GLU A 464 -0.68 35.99 -12.51
CA GLU A 464 -1.50 35.57 -13.67
C GLU A 464 -3.00 35.72 -13.42
#